data_AF-A0A9W6J2R9-F1
#
_entry.id   AF-A0A9W6J2R9-F1
#
_cell.length_a   1.000
_cell.length_b   1.000
_cell.length_c   1.000
_cell.angle_alpha   90.00
_cell.angle_beta   90.00
_cell.angle_gamma   90.00
#
_symmetry.space_group_name_H-M   'P 1'
#
loop_
_entity.id
_entity.type
_entity.pdbx_description
1 polymer ?
#
loop_
_entity_poly.entity_id
_entity_poly.type
_entity_poly.pdbx_seq_one_letter_code
_entity_poly.pdbx_strand_id
1 'polypeptide(L)'
;MKKDRMRKKLLFAAAPLLLTVGGFVPAHALNEDVMRNILSPVLLAQNLALVCVKFDANFTRETGGQGGDADRVLDHIKDEILATMTREEAGPIVVSAAGAARAVGLGMIRALAGGSPEEQTARIRTLCKRTAKPLVKGVVDDHEGRHEFFERMLKDARQG
;
A
#
# COMPACT_ATOMS: atom_id res chain seq x y z
N MET A 1 47.88 -71.06 -18.34
CA MET A 1 48.57 -69.76 -18.14
C MET A 1 48.46 -68.89 -19.38
N LYS A 2 47.60 -67.86 -19.37
CA LYS A 2 47.88 -66.49 -19.82
C LYS A 2 46.61 -65.64 -19.66
N LYS A 3 46.77 -64.53 -18.95
CA LYS A 3 45.82 -63.42 -18.76
C LYS A 3 45.50 -62.76 -20.10
N ASP A 4 44.28 -62.25 -20.29
CA ASP A 4 44.08 -60.80 -20.18
C ASP A 4 42.61 -60.38 -20.21
N ARG A 5 42.28 -59.50 -19.25
CA ARG A 5 41.02 -58.79 -19.09
C ARG A 5 40.91 -57.73 -20.19
N MET A 6 39.79 -57.69 -20.92
CA MET A 6 39.45 -56.52 -21.74
C MET A 6 38.11 -55.91 -21.34
N ARG A 7 38.24 -54.88 -20.49
CA ARG A 7 37.58 -53.56 -20.52
C ARG A 7 36.08 -53.51 -20.84
N LYS A 8 35.32 -53.26 -19.77
CA LYS A 8 33.98 -52.65 -19.73
C LYS A 8 33.90 -51.44 -20.69
N LYS A 9 32.97 -51.47 -21.64
CA LYS A 9 32.53 -50.30 -22.40
C LYS A 9 31.43 -49.61 -21.59
N LEU A 10 31.79 -48.55 -20.86
CA LEU A 10 30.83 -47.59 -20.32
C LEU A 10 30.37 -46.70 -21.47
N LEU A 11 29.14 -46.91 -21.94
CA LEU A 11 28.46 -46.00 -22.85
C LEU A 11 28.00 -44.80 -22.03
N PHE A 12 28.65 -43.65 -22.24
CA PHE A 12 28.19 -42.36 -21.72
C PHE A 12 26.91 -41.96 -22.47
N ALA A 13 25.77 -42.00 -21.78
CA ALA A 13 24.54 -41.40 -22.25
C ALA A 13 24.67 -39.87 -22.15
N ALA A 14 24.79 -39.18 -23.29
CA ALA A 14 24.69 -37.73 -23.35
C ALA A 14 23.22 -37.33 -23.24
N ALA A 15 22.80 -36.90 -22.05
CA ALA A 15 21.50 -36.28 -21.85
C ALA A 15 21.55 -34.82 -22.35
N PRO A 16 20.65 -34.39 -23.26
CA PRO A 16 20.58 -32.99 -23.65
C PRO A 16 20.00 -32.16 -22.49
N LEU A 17 20.80 -31.24 -21.97
CA LEU A 17 20.32 -30.17 -21.08
C LEU A 17 19.39 -29.27 -21.90
N LEU A 18 18.08 -29.40 -21.69
CA LEU A 18 17.09 -28.42 -22.10
C LEU A 18 17.30 -27.16 -21.25
N LEU A 19 18.02 -26.18 -21.80
CA LEU A 19 18.04 -24.81 -21.30
C LEU A 19 16.62 -24.25 -21.44
N THR A 20 15.89 -24.24 -20.34
CA THR A 20 14.63 -23.49 -20.24
C THR A 20 14.96 -22.02 -20.43
N VAL A 21 14.53 -21.47 -21.56
CA VAL A 21 14.53 -20.03 -21.82
C VAL A 21 13.58 -19.42 -20.80
N GLY A 22 14.13 -18.99 -19.65
CA GLY A 22 13.42 -18.15 -18.70
C GLY A 22 13.05 -16.87 -19.43
N GLY A 23 11.76 -16.70 -19.73
CA GLY A 23 11.25 -15.45 -20.28
C GLY A 23 11.61 -14.33 -19.32
N PHE A 24 12.53 -13.46 -19.74
CA PHE A 24 12.75 -12.19 -19.09
C PHE A 24 11.48 -11.39 -19.27
N VAL A 25 10.63 -11.36 -18.23
CA VAL A 25 9.62 -10.31 -18.13
C VAL A 25 10.42 -9.01 -18.08
N PRO A 26 10.20 -8.06 -19.00
CA PRO A 26 10.87 -6.77 -18.92
C PRO A 26 10.58 -6.19 -17.54
N ALA A 27 11.64 -5.92 -16.78
CA ALA A 27 11.54 -5.19 -15.53
C ALA A 27 11.12 -3.76 -15.89
N HIS A 28 9.82 -3.50 -15.84
CA HIS A 28 9.31 -2.13 -15.92
C HIS A 28 9.67 -1.42 -14.61
N ALA A 29 10.29 -0.26 -14.72
CA ALA A 29 10.65 0.53 -13.55
C ALA A 29 9.37 1.10 -12.95
N LEU A 30 8.93 0.53 -11.83
CA LEU A 30 7.83 1.05 -11.03
C LEU A 30 8.14 2.49 -10.61
N ASN A 31 7.21 3.42 -10.85
CA ASN A 31 7.33 4.80 -10.37
C ASN A 31 6.98 4.87 -8.88
N GLU A 32 7.95 4.57 -8.03
CA GLU A 32 7.80 4.49 -6.58
C GLU A 32 7.29 5.81 -5.96
N ASP A 33 7.67 6.96 -6.51
CA ASP A 33 7.23 8.28 -6.02
C ASP A 33 5.73 8.50 -6.25
N VAL A 34 5.23 8.14 -7.44
CA VAL A 34 3.80 8.22 -7.74
C VAL A 34 3.03 7.26 -6.83
N MET A 35 3.49 6.01 -6.69
CA MET A 35 2.83 5.05 -5.82
C MET A 35 2.82 5.47 -4.35
N ARG A 36 3.92 6.05 -3.85
CA ARG A 36 3.98 6.66 -2.52
C ARG A 36 2.93 7.77 -2.39
N ASN A 37 2.86 8.67 -3.35
CA ASN A 37 1.94 9.82 -3.31
C ASN A 37 0.46 9.41 -3.39
N ILE A 38 0.15 8.29 -4.06
CA ILE A 38 -1.21 7.70 -4.08
C ILE A 38 -1.51 7.01 -2.74
N LEU A 39 -0.56 6.27 -2.17
CA LEU A 39 -0.78 5.47 -0.96
C LEU A 39 -0.76 6.30 0.34
N SER A 40 0.05 7.36 0.41
CA SER A 40 0.20 8.18 1.62
C SER A 40 -1.11 8.80 2.13
N PRO A 41 -1.97 9.40 1.29
CA PRO A 41 -3.28 9.92 1.71
C PRO A 41 -4.19 8.83 2.28
N VAL A 42 -4.17 7.62 1.71
CA VAL A 42 -4.96 6.48 2.20
C VAL A 42 -4.50 6.09 3.60
N LEU A 43 -3.19 5.93 3.80
CA LEU A 43 -2.62 5.58 5.12
C LEU A 43 -2.84 6.69 6.15
N LEU A 44 -2.80 7.96 5.74
CA LEU A 44 -3.14 9.09 6.62
C LEU A 44 -4.62 9.04 7.03
N ALA A 45 -5.52 8.79 6.08
CA ALA A 45 -6.95 8.66 6.34
C ALA A 45 -7.24 7.49 7.31
N GLN A 46 -6.56 6.35 7.14
CA GLN A 46 -6.67 5.21 8.06
C GLN A 46 -6.23 5.57 9.49
N ASN A 47 -5.08 6.23 9.63
CA ASN A 47 -4.59 6.68 10.94
C ASN A 47 -5.57 7.66 11.61
N LEU A 48 -6.14 8.59 10.84
CA LEU A 48 -7.11 9.55 11.35
C LEU A 48 -8.43 8.89 11.75
N ALA A 49 -8.95 7.95 10.94
CA ALA A 49 -10.14 7.18 11.28
C ALA A 49 -9.96 6.38 12.58
N LEU A 50 -8.81 5.72 12.73
CA LEU A 50 -8.47 4.95 13.94
C LEU A 50 -8.48 5.80 15.22
N VAL A 51 -7.99 7.03 15.14
CA VAL A 51 -8.01 7.97 16.27
C VAL A 51 -9.42 8.52 16.50
N CYS A 52 -10.10 8.96 15.44
CA CYS A 52 -11.34 9.70 15.55
C CYS A 52 -12.54 8.85 15.95
N VAL A 53 -12.54 7.54 15.66
CA VAL A 53 -13.57 6.62 16.15
C VAL A 53 -13.63 6.55 17.68
N LYS A 54 -12.54 6.90 18.39
CA LYS A 54 -12.52 6.98 19.86
C LYS A 54 -13.32 8.17 20.41
N PHE A 55 -13.59 9.17 19.59
CA PHE A 55 -14.30 10.40 19.98
C PHE A 55 -15.69 10.50 19.35
N ASP A 56 -15.90 9.85 18.21
CA ASP A 56 -17.16 9.79 17.46
C ASP A 56 -17.31 8.36 16.92
N ALA A 57 -18.15 7.55 17.57
CA ALA A 57 -18.35 6.15 17.20
C ALA A 57 -18.98 5.98 15.80
N ASN A 58 -19.60 7.04 15.26
CA ASN A 58 -20.17 7.01 13.91
C ASN A 58 -19.18 7.49 12.85
N PHE A 59 -17.95 7.88 13.23
CA PHE A 59 -16.99 8.50 12.32
C PHE A 59 -16.76 7.69 11.05
N THR A 60 -16.49 6.38 11.17
CA THR A 60 -16.20 5.51 10.02
C THR A 60 -17.42 5.35 9.11
N ARG A 61 -18.62 5.25 9.68
CA ARG A 61 -19.87 5.19 8.89
C ARG A 61 -20.16 6.50 8.17
N GLU A 62 -19.98 7.64 8.85
CA GLU A 62 -20.24 8.96 8.28
C GLU A 62 -19.17 9.40 7.26
N THR A 63 -17.99 8.80 7.31
CA THR A 63 -16.92 9.03 6.33
C THR A 63 -16.80 7.92 5.29
N GLY A 64 -17.68 6.91 5.37
CA GLY A 64 -17.75 5.80 4.43
C GLY A 64 -18.35 6.19 3.08
N GLY A 65 -18.43 5.18 2.21
CA GLY A 65 -18.90 5.29 0.83
C GLY A 65 -19.85 4.16 0.47
N GLN A 66 -20.03 3.93 -0.84
CA GLN A 66 -20.81 2.80 -1.37
C GLN A 66 -20.25 1.44 -0.91
N GLY A 67 -18.93 1.36 -0.70
CA GLY A 67 -18.25 0.16 -0.19
C GLY A 67 -18.45 -0.13 1.30
N GLY A 68 -19.15 0.74 2.03
CA GLY A 68 -19.43 0.63 3.47
C GLY A 68 -18.65 1.64 4.30
N ASP A 69 -18.33 1.27 5.54
CA ASP A 69 -17.57 2.12 6.47
C ASP A 69 -16.18 2.45 5.91
N ALA A 70 -15.66 3.62 6.29
CA ALA A 70 -14.41 4.15 5.76
C ALA A 70 -13.21 3.22 5.96
N ASP A 71 -13.15 2.45 7.04
CA ASP A 71 -12.08 1.47 7.26
C ASP A 71 -12.04 0.42 6.16
N ARG A 72 -13.20 -0.15 5.81
CA ARG A 72 -13.36 -1.13 4.75
C ARG A 72 -13.02 -0.56 3.38
N VAL A 73 -13.50 0.65 3.09
CA VAL A 73 -13.20 1.31 1.80
C VAL A 73 -11.71 1.63 1.68
N LEU A 74 -11.09 2.20 2.71
CA LEU A 74 -9.66 2.51 2.69
C LEU A 74 -8.77 1.26 2.59
N ASP A 75 -9.16 0.17 3.24
CA ASP A 75 -8.46 -1.11 3.07
C ASP A 75 -8.60 -1.65 1.64
N HIS A 76 -9.78 -1.55 1.04
CA HIS A 76 -9.97 -1.91 -0.36
C HIS A 76 -9.11 -1.07 -1.30
N ILE A 77 -9.07 0.26 -1.13
CA ILE A 77 -8.20 1.15 -1.94
C ILE A 77 -6.74 0.73 -1.81
N LYS A 78 -6.28 0.49 -0.58
CA LYS A 78 -4.91 0.02 -0.30
C LYS A 78 -4.62 -1.31 -1.01
N ASP A 79 -5.55 -2.25 -0.97
CA ASP A 79 -5.40 -3.55 -1.63
C ASP A 79 -5.33 -3.39 -3.16
N GLU A 80 -6.12 -2.51 -3.77
CA GLU A 80 -6.07 -2.23 -5.22
C GLU A 80 -4.76 -1.60 -5.67
N ILE A 81 -4.20 -0.67 -4.87
CA ILE A 81 -2.89 -0.07 -5.13
C ILE A 81 -1.83 -1.17 -5.20
N LEU A 82 -1.88 -2.12 -4.25
CA LEU A 82 -0.86 -3.14 -4.04
C LEU A 82 -1.08 -4.43 -4.86
N ALA A 83 -2.27 -4.65 -5.42
CA ALA A 83 -2.70 -5.94 -5.98
C ALA A 83 -1.77 -6.55 -7.04
N THR A 84 -1.03 -5.71 -7.78
CA THR A 84 -0.15 -6.17 -8.87
C THR A 84 1.33 -6.05 -8.55
N MET A 85 1.67 -5.73 -7.29
CA MET A 85 3.06 -5.63 -6.85
C MET A 85 3.53 -6.95 -6.25
N THR A 86 4.78 -7.28 -6.51
CA THR A 86 5.52 -8.23 -5.67
C THR A 86 5.75 -7.65 -4.28
N ARG A 87 6.09 -8.50 -3.32
CA ARG A 87 6.41 -8.05 -1.95
C ARG A 87 7.63 -7.14 -1.93
N GLU A 88 8.59 -7.42 -2.79
CA GLU A 88 9.84 -6.69 -2.96
C GLU A 88 9.60 -5.27 -3.48
N GLU A 89 8.62 -5.09 -4.36
CA GLU A 89 8.17 -3.77 -4.87
C GLU A 89 7.30 -3.03 -3.84
N ALA A 90 6.32 -3.73 -3.25
CA ALA A 90 5.36 -3.12 -2.33
C ALA A 90 6.00 -2.66 -1.01
N GLY A 91 6.96 -3.42 -0.48
CA GLY A 91 7.55 -3.18 0.84
C GLY A 91 8.13 -1.77 1.01
N PRO A 92 9.10 -1.36 0.18
CA PRO A 92 9.69 -0.02 0.23
C PRO A 92 8.65 1.10 0.07
N ILE A 93 7.70 0.94 -0.86
CA ILE A 93 6.64 1.92 -1.12
C ILE A 93 5.74 2.08 0.11
N VAL A 94 5.28 0.98 0.70
CA VAL A 94 4.44 1.02 1.91
C VAL A 94 5.16 1.70 3.06
N VAL A 95 6.44 1.35 3.30
CA VAL A 95 7.25 1.97 4.37
C VAL A 95 7.41 3.48 4.13
N SER A 96 7.75 3.87 2.91
CA SER A 96 7.91 5.28 2.52
C SER A 96 6.60 6.05 2.68
N ALA A 97 5.50 5.48 2.18
CA ALA A 97 4.17 6.09 2.24
C ALA A 97 3.66 6.23 3.68
N ALA A 98 3.87 5.20 4.51
CA ALA A 98 3.55 5.22 5.92
C ALA A 98 4.41 6.25 6.68
N GLY A 99 5.69 6.38 6.31
CA GLY A 99 6.58 7.42 6.84
C GLY A 99 6.06 8.82 6.58
N ALA A 100 5.64 9.11 5.34
CA ALA A 100 5.03 10.39 4.97
C ALA A 100 3.70 10.63 5.70
N ALA A 101 2.80 9.64 5.76
CA ALA A 101 1.54 9.73 6.50
C ALA A 101 1.77 10.02 7.99
N ARG A 102 2.74 9.34 8.60
CA ARG A 102 3.14 9.55 10.00
C ARG A 102 3.71 10.95 10.22
N ALA A 103 4.54 11.47 9.32
CA ALA A 103 5.10 12.80 9.44
C ALA A 103 4.00 13.88 9.46
N VAL A 104 3.01 13.75 8.56
CA VAL A 104 1.84 14.64 8.53
C VAL A 104 1.02 14.50 9.81
N GLY A 105 0.69 13.28 10.21
CA GLY A 105 -0.08 13.02 11.44
C GLY A 105 0.60 13.56 12.70
N LEU A 106 1.91 13.39 12.83
CA LEU A 106 2.68 13.97 13.93
C LEU A 106 2.71 15.51 13.88
N GLY A 107 2.75 16.10 12.70
CA GLY A 107 2.60 17.54 12.52
C GLY A 107 1.26 18.04 13.06
N MET A 108 0.16 17.34 12.73
CA MET A 108 -1.17 17.64 13.25
C MET A 108 -1.23 17.51 14.78
N ILE A 109 -0.69 16.43 15.35
CA ILE A 109 -0.68 16.23 16.81
C ILE A 109 0.13 17.32 17.51
N ARG A 110 1.32 17.66 17.01
CA ARG A 110 2.17 18.72 17.59
C ARG A 110 1.46 20.08 17.59
N ALA A 111 0.69 20.39 16.54
CA ALA A 111 -0.10 21.62 16.47
C ALA A 111 -1.20 21.70 17.54
N LEU A 112 -1.58 20.58 18.16
CA LEU A 112 -2.61 20.52 19.20
C LEU A 112 -2.03 20.49 20.62
N ALA A 113 -0.70 20.47 20.77
CA ALA A 113 -0.01 20.27 22.04
C ALA A 113 -0.18 21.44 23.04
N GLY A 114 0.08 21.13 24.33
CA GLY A 114 -0.02 22.08 25.45
C GLY A 114 -1.41 22.15 26.08
N GLY A 115 -1.49 22.81 27.23
CA GLY A 115 -2.73 22.92 28.01
C GLY A 115 -3.06 21.67 28.83
N SER A 116 -4.22 21.70 29.49
CA SER A 116 -4.71 20.59 30.31
C SER A 116 -5.15 19.39 29.44
N PRO A 117 -5.28 18.17 30.02
CA PRO A 117 -5.81 17.01 29.31
C PRO A 117 -7.19 17.24 28.67
N GLU A 118 -8.05 18.02 29.31
CA GLU A 118 -9.39 18.38 28.82
C GLU A 118 -9.30 19.27 27.58
N GLU A 119 -8.40 20.26 27.60
CA GLU A 119 -8.15 21.15 26.45
C GLU A 119 -7.58 20.36 25.26
N GLN A 120 -6.64 19.46 25.51
CA GLN A 120 -6.09 18.56 24.48
C GLN A 120 -7.18 17.67 23.88
N THR A 121 -8.05 17.11 24.72
CA THR A 121 -9.21 16.31 24.28
C THR A 121 -10.17 17.12 23.40
N ALA A 122 -10.49 18.36 23.79
CA ALA A 122 -11.34 19.25 23.01
C ALA A 122 -10.74 19.61 21.64
N ARG A 123 -9.41 19.81 21.61
CA ARG A 123 -8.66 20.06 20.37
C ARG A 123 -8.67 18.83 19.45
N ILE A 124 -8.49 17.62 19.97
CA ILE A 124 -8.57 16.39 19.18
C ILE A 124 -9.99 16.19 18.63
N ARG A 125 -11.03 16.40 19.43
CA ARG A 125 -12.42 16.37 18.92
C ARG A 125 -12.64 17.36 17.78
N THR A 126 -12.07 18.56 17.91
CA THR A 126 -12.13 19.59 16.87
C THR A 126 -11.38 19.18 15.61
N LEU A 127 -10.17 18.61 15.74
CA LEU A 127 -9.42 18.02 14.62
C LEU A 127 -10.26 16.96 13.90
N CYS A 128 -10.86 16.04 14.67
CA CYS A 128 -11.67 14.98 14.11
C CYS A 128 -12.84 15.53 13.30
N LYS A 129 -13.56 16.51 13.83
CA LYS A 129 -14.73 17.11 13.15
C LYS A 129 -14.35 17.95 11.94
N ARG A 130 -13.33 18.82 12.06
CA ARG A 130 -13.05 19.88 11.08
C ARG A 130 -12.00 19.51 10.04
N THR A 131 -11.14 18.54 10.34
CA THR A 131 -10.01 18.18 9.49
C THR A 131 -10.09 16.72 9.08
N ALA A 132 -10.18 15.79 10.04
CA ALA A 132 -10.14 14.37 9.73
C ALA A 132 -11.37 13.92 8.92
N LYS A 133 -12.57 14.31 9.36
CA LYS A 133 -13.82 13.92 8.70
C LYS A 133 -13.86 14.29 7.21
N PRO A 134 -13.62 15.56 6.81
CA PRO A 134 -13.59 15.89 5.38
C PRO A 134 -12.42 15.25 4.64
N LEU A 135 -11.26 15.06 5.27
CA LEU A 135 -10.11 14.39 4.63
C LEU A 135 -10.44 12.93 4.31
N VAL A 136 -10.92 12.17 5.29
CA VAL A 136 -11.24 10.75 5.13
C VAL A 136 -12.36 10.57 4.11
N LYS A 137 -13.44 11.36 4.23
CA LYS A 137 -14.53 11.33 3.25
C LYS A 137 -14.07 11.72 1.85
N GLY A 138 -13.18 12.71 1.74
CA GLY A 138 -12.60 13.12 0.46
C GLY A 138 -11.80 12.01 -0.22
N VAL A 139 -10.98 11.26 0.53
CA VAL A 139 -10.24 10.10 -0.03
C VAL A 139 -11.20 9.02 -0.53
N VAL A 140 -12.25 8.72 0.23
CA VAL A 140 -13.29 7.74 -0.14
C VAL A 140 -14.05 8.21 -1.39
N ASP A 141 -14.54 9.45 -1.39
CA ASP A 141 -15.32 10.01 -2.50
C ASP A 141 -14.50 10.15 -3.77
N ASP A 142 -13.22 10.49 -3.64
CA ASP A 142 -12.32 10.60 -4.78
C ASP A 142 -12.08 9.25 -5.44
N HIS A 143 -11.93 8.19 -4.65
CA HIS A 143 -11.77 6.84 -5.19
C HIS A 143 -13.05 6.36 -5.87
N GLU A 144 -14.20 6.45 -5.20
CA GLU A 144 -15.46 5.94 -5.75
C GLU A 144 -15.96 6.79 -6.94
N GLY A 145 -15.84 8.12 -6.84
CA GLY A 145 -16.31 9.05 -7.86
C GLY A 145 -15.40 9.18 -9.08
N ARG A 146 -14.12 8.81 -8.94
CA ARG A 146 -13.11 8.93 -10.02
C ARG A 146 -12.32 7.64 -10.22
N HIS A 147 -12.97 6.49 -10.03
CA HIS A 147 -12.32 5.19 -10.08
C HIS A 147 -11.55 4.94 -11.39
N GLU A 148 -12.12 5.26 -12.56
CA GLU A 148 -11.41 5.12 -13.85
C GLU A 148 -10.15 6.00 -13.96
N PHE A 149 -10.14 7.16 -13.29
CA PHE A 149 -8.95 8.00 -13.23
C PHE A 149 -7.91 7.39 -12.29
N PHE A 150 -8.36 6.84 -11.15
CA PHE A 150 -7.51 6.10 -10.23
C PHE A 150 -6.84 4.88 -10.88
N GLU A 151 -7.60 4.05 -11.60
CA GLU A 151 -7.03 2.91 -12.35
C GLU A 151 -5.98 3.34 -13.38
N ARG A 152 -6.23 4.45 -14.09
CA ARG A 152 -5.25 5.02 -15.03
C ARG A 152 -3.99 5.49 -14.33
N MET A 153 -4.10 6.22 -13.21
CA MET A 153 -2.94 6.62 -12.41
C MET A 153 -2.12 5.41 -11.96
N LEU A 154 -2.77 4.35 -11.50
CA LEU A 154 -2.08 3.11 -11.10
C LEU A 154 -1.39 2.45 -12.29
N LYS A 155 -2.06 2.40 -13.45
CA LYS A 155 -1.48 1.84 -14.67
C LYS A 155 -0.25 2.62 -15.12
N ASP A 156 -0.32 3.95 -15.14
CA ASP A 156 0.78 4.82 -15.55
C ASP A 156 1.96 4.69 -14.59
N ALA A 157 1.70 4.68 -13.27
CA ALA A 157 2.74 4.50 -12.25
C ALA A 157 3.47 3.14 -12.37
N ARG A 158 2.82 2.13 -12.93
CA ARG A 158 3.40 0.79 -13.16
C ARG A 158 4.21 0.70 -14.46
N GLN A 159 4.05 1.65 -15.38
CA GLN A 159 4.72 1.62 -16.68
C GLN A 159 6.07 2.35 -16.70
N GLY A 160 6.33 3.20 -15.71
CA GLY A 160 7.58 3.95 -15.56
C GLY A 160 7.61 5.23 -16.39
#